data_AF-A0A1X7MPR3-F1
#
_entry.id   AF-A0A1X7MPR3-F1
#
_cell.length_a   1.000
_cell.length_b   1.000
_cell.length_c   1.000
_cell.angle_alpha   90.00
_cell.angle_beta   90.00
_cell.angle_gamma   90.00
#
_symmetry.space_group_name_H-M   'P 1'
#
loop_
_entity.id
_entity.type
_entity.pdbx_description
1 polymer ?
#
loop_
_entity_poly.entity_id
_entity_poly.type
_entity_poly.pdbx_seq_one_letter_code
_entity_poly.pdbx_strand_id
1 'polypeptide(L)'
;MRQRSGTGKAPAQQVIKDIRRATRKQYSAEEKIRIVLEGLRGEESIAALCRREGIAESLYYNWSKEFLEAGKKRLAGDTARAATSDEVKVLRKEARDLKEVVAEQALELRILKKSMIADGGDDE
;
A
#
# COMPACT_ATOMS: atom_id res chain seq x y z
N MET A 1 61.39 9.63 -12.98
CA MET A 1 60.61 8.93 -14.02
C MET A 1 59.16 8.88 -13.56
N ARG A 2 58.24 9.54 -14.26
CA ARG A 2 56.85 9.74 -13.82
C ARG A 2 55.95 8.90 -14.73
N GLN A 3 55.58 7.70 -14.29
CA GLN A 3 54.63 6.84 -15.00
C GLN A 3 53.25 7.51 -14.94
N ARG A 4 52.72 7.90 -16.10
CA ARG A 4 51.30 8.26 -16.23
C ARG A 4 50.53 6.95 -16.28
N SER A 5 49.74 6.69 -15.26
CA SER A 5 48.72 5.65 -15.27
C SER A 5 47.72 5.96 -16.39
N GLY A 6 47.83 5.22 -17.49
CA GLY A 6 46.82 5.23 -18.53
C GLY A 6 45.51 4.73 -17.92
N THR A 7 44.47 5.56 -17.98
CA THR A 7 43.10 5.15 -17.69
C THR A 7 42.73 4.04 -18.68
N GLY A 8 42.78 2.79 -18.21
CA GLY A 8 42.40 1.64 -19.02
C GLY A 8 40.95 1.79 -19.46
N LYS A 9 40.73 1.88 -20.78
CA LYS A 9 39.37 1.90 -21.34
C LYS A 9 38.61 0.68 -20.82
N ALA A 10 37.39 0.90 -20.35
CA ALA A 10 36.53 -0.20 -19.87
C ALA A 10 36.42 -1.29 -20.94
N PRO A 11 36.32 -2.59 -20.54
CA PRO A 11 36.20 -3.68 -21.50
C PRO A 11 34.97 -3.45 -22.40
N ALA A 12 35.09 -3.73 -23.70
CA ALA A 12 34.05 -3.44 -24.69
C ALA A 12 32.66 -4.00 -24.30
N GLN A 13 32.63 -5.16 -23.64
CA GLN A 13 31.39 -5.74 -23.11
C GLN A 13 30.69 -4.85 -22.08
N GLN A 14 31.45 -4.21 -21.19
CA GLN A 14 30.91 -3.30 -20.18
C GLN A 14 30.30 -2.06 -20.85
N VAL A 15 31.01 -1.48 -21.82
CA VAL A 15 30.52 -0.33 -22.59
C VAL A 15 29.22 -0.68 -23.34
N ILE A 16 29.14 -1.84 -23.99
CA ILE A 16 27.92 -2.29 -24.68
C ILE A 16 26.75 -2.47 -23.70
N LYS A 17 27.01 -3.04 -22.52
CA LYS A 17 25.99 -3.21 -21.48
C LYS A 17 25.47 -1.87 -20.97
N ASP A 18 26.36 -0.90 -20.78
CA ASP A 18 26.01 0.43 -20.31
C ASP A 18 25.22 1.21 -21.37
N ILE A 19 25.62 1.13 -22.65
CA ILE A 19 24.85 1.70 -23.77
C ILE A 19 23.45 1.10 -23.81
N ARG A 20 23.32 -0.24 -23.78
CA ARG A 20 22.01 -0.92 -23.79
C ARG A 20 21.13 -0.53 -22.61
N ARG A 21 21.72 -0.27 -21.45
CA ARG A 21 20.99 0.19 -20.27
C ARG A 21 20.52 1.64 -20.42
N ALA A 22 21.40 2.51 -20.92
CA ALA A 22 21.11 3.93 -21.13
C ALA A 22 20.08 4.17 -22.25
N THR A 23 20.12 3.37 -23.32
CA THR A 23 19.21 3.50 -24.48
C THR A 23 17.94 2.65 -24.36
N ARG A 24 17.73 1.96 -23.22
CA ARG A 24 16.53 1.16 -23.00
C ARG A 24 15.29 2.05 -23.04
N LYS A 25 14.36 1.75 -23.95
CA LYS A 25 13.04 2.39 -24.00
C LYS A 25 12.34 2.27 -22.64
N GLN A 26 11.93 3.41 -22.10
CA GLN A 26 11.12 3.49 -20.89
C GLN A 26 9.67 3.59 -21.32
N TYR A 27 8.80 2.82 -20.66
CA TYR A 27 7.37 2.85 -20.88
C TYR A 27 6.70 3.56 -19.72
N SER A 28 5.84 4.53 -20.00
CA SER A 28 5.03 5.19 -18.98
C SER A 28 4.05 4.19 -18.36
N ALA A 29 3.52 4.51 -17.17
CA ALA A 29 2.48 3.67 -16.56
C ALA A 29 1.23 3.59 -17.46
N GLU A 30 0.85 4.71 -18.07
CA GLU A 30 -0.31 4.83 -18.97
C GLU A 30 -0.13 3.96 -20.22
N GLU A 31 1.05 3.95 -20.83
CA GLU A 31 1.35 3.09 -21.98
C GLU A 31 1.25 1.61 -21.62
N LYS A 32 1.83 1.20 -20.49
CA LYS A 32 1.75 -0.19 -20.02
C LYS A 32 0.29 -0.59 -19.81
N ILE A 33 -0.51 0.27 -19.18
CA ILE A 33 -1.93 0.02 -18.92
C ILE A 33 -2.69 -0.11 -20.24
N ARG A 34 -2.50 0.80 -21.20
CA ARG A 34 -3.14 0.73 -22.52
C ARG A 34 -2.89 -0.63 -23.19
N ILE A 35 -1.62 -1.05 -23.26
CA ILE A 35 -1.23 -2.30 -23.90
C ILE A 35 -1.82 -3.51 -23.17
N VAL A 36 -1.79 -3.52 -21.84
CA VAL A 36 -2.39 -4.61 -21.04
C VAL A 36 -3.90 -4.72 -21.28
N LEU A 37 -4.62 -3.60 -21.27
CA LEU A 37 -6.07 -3.59 -21.49
C LEU A 37 -6.46 -4.05 -22.90
N GLU A 38 -5.67 -3.68 -23.90
CA GLU A 38 -5.88 -4.12 -25.28
C GLU A 38 -5.67 -5.63 -25.43
N GLY A 39 -4.60 -6.18 -24.83
CA GLY A 39 -4.37 -7.62 -24.81
C GLY A 39 -5.45 -8.40 -24.04
N LEU A 40 -5.99 -7.84 -22.96
CA LEU A 40 -7.11 -8.43 -22.21
C LEU A 40 -8.43 -8.40 -22.99
N ARG A 41 -8.60 -7.43 -23.89
CA ARG A 41 -9.78 -7.35 -24.76
C ARG A 41 -9.83 -8.47 -25.78
N GLY A 42 -8.67 -8.97 -26.20
CA GLY A 42 -8.55 -10.16 -27.06
C GLY A 42 -8.99 -9.95 -28.52
N GLU A 43 -8.97 -8.71 -29.01
CA GLU A 43 -9.29 -8.39 -30.42
C GLU A 43 -8.26 -9.00 -31.39
N GLU A 44 -7.00 -9.12 -30.98
CA GLU A 44 -5.93 -9.80 -31.71
C GLU A 44 -5.10 -10.69 -30.78
N SER A 45 -4.29 -11.58 -31.35
CA SER A 45 -3.36 -12.41 -30.56
C SER A 45 -2.33 -11.53 -29.83
N ILE A 46 -1.94 -11.93 -28.61
CA ILE A 46 -0.90 -11.24 -27.83
C ILE A 46 0.40 -11.08 -28.62
N ALA A 47 0.76 -12.07 -29.44
CA ALA A 47 1.93 -12.01 -30.30
C ALA A 47 1.83 -10.89 -31.36
N ALA A 48 0.66 -10.65 -31.93
CA ALA A 48 0.43 -9.56 -32.89
C ALA A 48 0.52 -8.19 -32.21
N LEU A 49 -0.14 -8.04 -31.06
CA LEU A 49 -0.06 -6.84 -30.22
C LEU A 49 1.38 -6.51 -29.84
N CYS A 50 2.13 -7.49 -29.34
CA CYS A 50 3.53 -7.30 -28.92
C CYS A 50 4.44 -6.89 -30.08
N ARG A 51 4.23 -7.43 -31.29
CA ARG A 51 4.95 -7.00 -32.50
C ARG A 51 4.63 -5.56 -32.87
N ARG A 52 3.36 -5.14 -32.82
CA ARG A 52 2.95 -3.76 -33.12
C ARG A 52 3.52 -2.76 -32.12
N GLU A 53 3.50 -3.10 -30.85
CA GLU A 53 3.98 -2.25 -29.75
C GLU A 53 5.52 -2.27 -29.59
N GLY A 54 6.21 -3.19 -30.28
CA GLY A 54 7.67 -3.34 -30.20
C GLY A 54 8.14 -3.88 -28.84
N ILE A 55 7.36 -4.76 -28.22
CA ILE A 55 7.68 -5.39 -26.94
C ILE A 55 7.83 -6.90 -27.08
N ALA A 56 8.55 -7.51 -26.15
CA ALA A 56 8.57 -8.96 -26.00
C ALA A 56 7.27 -9.43 -25.31
N GLU A 57 6.74 -10.59 -25.70
CA GLU A 57 5.54 -11.17 -25.06
C GLU A 57 5.73 -11.39 -23.56
N SER A 58 6.94 -11.76 -23.12
CA SER A 58 7.26 -11.90 -21.69
C SER A 58 7.07 -10.60 -20.91
N LEU A 59 7.33 -9.45 -21.54
CA LEU A 59 7.12 -8.14 -20.93
C LEU A 59 5.64 -7.84 -20.76
N TYR A 60 4.83 -8.15 -21.77
CA TYR A 60 3.37 -8.07 -21.68
C TYR A 60 2.83 -8.92 -20.53
N TYR A 61 3.22 -10.20 -20.46
CA TYR A 61 2.70 -11.08 -19.41
C TYR A 61 3.10 -10.61 -18.00
N ASN A 62 4.33 -10.10 -17.84
CA ASN A 62 4.76 -9.50 -16.58
C ASN A 62 3.88 -8.31 -16.18
N TRP A 63 3.63 -7.36 -17.10
CA TRP A 63 2.76 -6.22 -16.84
C TRP A 63 1.31 -6.62 -16.58
N SER A 64 0.77 -7.58 -17.35
CA SER A 64 -0.59 -8.08 -17.17
C SER A 64 -0.79 -8.69 -15.78
N LYS A 65 0.21 -9.45 -15.31
CA LYS A 65 0.20 -10.06 -13.97
C LYS A 65 0.25 -8.99 -12.90
N GLU A 66 1.19 -8.05 -12.98
CA GLU A 66 1.31 -6.95 -12.01
C GLU A 66 0.03 -6.12 -11.93
N PHE A 67 -0.56 -5.79 -13.08
CA PHE A 67 -1.80 -5.03 -13.17
C PHE A 67 -2.98 -5.75 -12.50
N LEU A 68 -3.19 -7.04 -12.83
CA LEU A 68 -4.28 -7.83 -12.26
C LEU A 68 -4.09 -8.07 -10.76
N GLU A 69 -2.88 -8.36 -10.30
CA GLU A 69 -2.59 -8.55 -8.87
C GLU A 69 -2.79 -7.26 -8.06
N ALA A 70 -2.39 -6.11 -8.60
CA ALA A 70 -2.67 -4.82 -7.98
C ALA A 70 -4.18 -4.55 -7.87
N GLY A 71 -4.94 -4.85 -8.93
CA GLY A 71 -6.40 -4.76 -8.95
C GLY A 71 -7.05 -5.65 -7.89
N LYS A 72 -6.68 -6.94 -7.84
CA LYS A 72 -7.17 -7.89 -6.84
C LYS A 72 -6.89 -7.43 -5.42
N LYS A 73 -5.65 -6.98 -5.15
CA LYS A 73 -5.25 -6.50 -3.81
C LYS A 73 -6.06 -5.28 -3.38
N ARG A 74 -6.31 -4.34 -4.28
CA ARG A 74 -7.14 -3.17 -3.98
C ARG A 74 -8.57 -3.57 -3.62
N LEU A 75 -9.19 -4.42 -4.45
CA LEU A 75 -10.57 -4.88 -4.22
C LEU A 75 -10.70 -5.67 -2.91
N ALA A 76 -9.76 -6.57 -2.61
CA ALA A 76 -9.73 -7.28 -1.34
C ALA A 76 -9.58 -6.35 -0.13
N GLY A 77 -8.74 -5.31 -0.25
CA GLY A 77 -8.59 -4.28 0.79
C GLY A 77 -9.85 -3.45 1.02
N ASP A 78 -10.58 -3.12 -0.05
CA ASP A 78 -11.85 -2.40 0.06
C ASP A 78 -12.93 -3.27 0.72
N THR A 79 -12.95 -4.59 0.45
CA THR A 79 -13.81 -5.54 1.19
C THR A 79 -13.47 -5.58 2.68
N ALA A 80 -12.20 -5.62 3.05
CA ALA A 80 -11.78 -5.62 4.45
C ALA A 80 -12.17 -4.32 5.19
N ARG A 81 -12.05 -3.16 4.51
CA ARG A 81 -12.49 -1.87 5.08
C ARG A 81 -14.02 -1.81 5.23
N ALA A 82 -14.77 -2.33 4.25
CA ALA A 82 -16.22 -2.39 4.34
C ALA A 82 -16.67 -3.26 5.52
N ALA A 83 -16.08 -4.46 5.67
CA ALA A 83 -16.38 -5.38 6.77
C ALA A 83 -16.07 -4.79 8.16
N THR A 84 -14.96 -4.06 8.30
CA THR A 84 -14.56 -3.46 9.59
C THR A 84 -15.31 -2.17 9.93
N SER A 85 -15.94 -1.50 8.96
CA SER A 85 -16.60 -0.22 9.21
C SER A 85 -17.76 -0.31 10.19
N ASP A 86 -18.52 -1.39 10.19
CA ASP A 86 -19.67 -1.53 11.09
C ASP A 86 -19.25 -1.98 12.48
N GLU A 87 -18.28 -2.89 12.59
CA GLU A 87 -17.66 -3.26 13.86
C GLU A 87 -17.05 -2.03 14.56
N VAL A 88 -16.35 -1.16 13.82
CA VAL A 88 -15.79 0.09 14.38
C VAL A 88 -16.88 1.04 14.88
N LYS A 89 -18.05 1.10 14.24
CA LYS A 89 -19.17 1.91 14.74
C LYS A 89 -19.72 1.34 16.05
N VAL A 90 -19.89 0.02 16.14
CA VAL A 90 -20.36 -0.66 17.36
C VAL A 90 -19.37 -0.44 18.50
N LEU A 91 -18.08 -0.74 18.28
CA LEU A 91 -17.03 -0.53 19.28
C LEU A 91 -16.94 0.92 19.76
N ARG A 92 -17.12 1.90 18.85
CA ARG A 92 -17.16 3.32 19.22
C ARG A 92 -18.39 3.69 20.05
N LYS A 93 -19.53 3.02 19.85
CA LYS A 93 -20.72 3.20 20.67
C LYS A 93 -20.49 2.61 22.05
N GLU A 94 -20.08 1.34 22.13
CA GLU A 94 -19.76 0.66 23.39
C GLU A 94 -18.71 1.43 24.20
N ALA A 95 -17.66 1.95 23.55
CA ALA A 95 -16.66 2.76 24.22
C ALA A 95 -17.19 4.10 24.77
N ARG A 96 -18.29 4.64 24.22
CA ARG A 96 -18.96 5.82 24.80
C ARG A 96 -19.80 5.42 25.99
N ASP A 97 -20.63 4.40 25.82
CA ASP A 97 -21.54 3.90 26.85
C ASP A 97 -20.73 3.48 28.11
N LEU A 98 -19.60 2.77 27.92
CA LEU A 98 -18.70 2.41 29.01
C LEU A 98 -18.05 3.63 29.69
N LYS A 99 -17.69 4.68 28.94
CA LYS A 99 -17.12 5.90 29.52
C LYS A 99 -18.13 6.65 30.38
N GLU A 100 -19.40 6.64 29.98
CA GLU A 100 -20.50 7.26 30.74
C GLU A 100 -20.70 6.54 32.08
N VAL A 101 -20.82 5.20 32.04
CA VAL A 101 -20.95 4.38 33.26
C VAL A 101 -19.75 4.58 34.20
N VAL A 102 -18.53 4.61 33.68
CA VAL A 102 -17.33 4.85 34.49
C VAL A 102 -17.33 6.25 35.11
N ALA A 103 -17.81 7.27 34.38
CA ALA A 103 -17.90 8.63 34.88
C ALA A 103 -18.94 8.76 36.02
N GLU A 104 -20.10 8.11 35.87
CA GLU A 104 -21.13 8.03 36.89
C GLU A 104 -20.61 7.35 38.16
N GLN A 105 -20.00 6.17 38.02
CA GLN A 105 -19.41 5.45 39.15
C GLN A 105 -18.31 6.27 39.85
N ALA A 106 -17.47 6.97 39.08
CA ALA A 106 -16.43 7.83 39.64
C ALA A 106 -17.02 9.01 40.44
N LEU A 107 -18.18 9.53 40.02
CA LEU A 107 -18.91 10.57 40.74
C LEU A 107 -19.52 10.02 42.04
N GLU A 108 -20.19 8.87 41.99
CA GLU A 108 -20.76 8.20 43.16
C GLU A 108 -19.70 7.89 44.22
N LEU A 109 -18.57 7.30 43.80
CA LEU A 109 -17.45 7.02 44.71
C LEU A 109 -16.91 8.29 45.37
N ARG A 110 -16.86 9.41 44.65
CA ARG A 110 -16.43 10.70 45.21
C ARG A 110 -17.43 11.22 46.24
N ILE A 111 -18.72 11.12 45.96
CA ILE A 111 -19.79 11.55 46.87
C ILE A 111 -19.76 10.69 48.14
N LEU A 112 -19.71 9.37 48.00
CA LEU A 112 -19.67 8.43 49.13
C LEU A 112 -18.43 8.67 50.00
N LYS A 113 -17.26 8.85 49.38
CA LYS A 113 -16.04 9.17 50.13
C LYS A 113 -16.16 10.49 50.88
N LYS A 114 -16.81 11.50 50.30
CA LYS A 114 -17.03 12.78 50.97
C LYS A 114 -18.03 12.67 52.14
N SER A 115 -19.11 11.89 52.00
CA SER A 115 -20.09 11.69 53.07
C SER A 115 -19.50 10.89 54.23
N MET A 116 -18.75 9.81 53.95
CA MET A 116 -18.10 9.00 54.99
C MET A 116 -17.06 9.78 55.81
N ILE A 117 -16.39 10.78 55.22
CA ILE A 117 -15.42 11.61 55.94
C ILE A 117 -16.13 12.72 56.74
N ALA A 118 -17.28 13.21 56.29
CA ALA A 118 -18.06 14.23 57.00
C ALA A 118 -18.83 13.66 58.20
N ASP A 119 -19.23 12.40 58.16
CA ASP A 119 -20.01 11.71 59.23
C ASP A 119 -19.12 11.23 60.40
N GLY A 120 -17.80 11.17 60.21
CA GLY A 120 -16.84 10.73 61.23
C GLY A 120 -16.17 11.87 62.03
N GLY A 121 -16.73 13.09 61.97
CA GLY A 121 -16.14 14.29 62.57
C GLY A 121 -16.81 14.82 63.85
N ASP A 122 -17.88 14.17 64.34
CA ASP A 122 -18.70 14.69 65.44
C ASP A 122 -18.79 13.76 66.68
N ASP A 123 -17.82 12.86 66.88
CA ASP A 123 -17.67 12.14 68.14
C ASP A 123 -16.23 12.26 68.69
N GLU A 124 -16.10 13.10 69.74
CA GLU A 124 -15.00 13.31 70.72
C GLU A 124 -13.59 13.75 70.27
#